data_AF-A0A9D4L786-F1
#
_entry.id   AF-A0A9D4L786-F1
#
_cell.length_a   1.000
_cell.length_b   1.000
_cell.length_c   1.000
_cell.angle_alpha   90.00
_cell.angle_beta   90.00
_cell.angle_gamma   90.00
#
_symmetry.space_group_name_H-M   'P 1'
#
loop_
_entity.id
_entity.type
_entity.pdbx_description
1 polymer ?
#
loop_
_entity_poly.entity_id
_entity_poly.type
_entity_poly.pdbx_seq_one_letter_code
_entity_poly.pdbx_strand_id
1 'polypeptide(L)'
;MTGKGYDGAANMSSCHRGVKARIQLVVPRTLYTHCKAHSSNLASIHASKEHCARNIMTTVQVIAFCFQYSAKMLIRFKNSLSIVMRIGLRWAGGPNSKLCARPGGRPEPMPFSHSRLHLERLCAHLKI
;
A
#
# COMPACT_ATOMS: atom_id res chain seq x y z
N MET A 1 14.29 -20.59 11.51
CA MET A 1 13.49 -21.09 10.37
C MET A 1 13.47 -20.01 9.30
N THR A 2 13.67 -20.36 8.02
CA THR A 2 13.72 -19.37 6.93
C THR A 2 12.55 -19.60 5.99
N GLY A 3 11.57 -18.70 6.02
CA GLY A 3 10.44 -18.70 5.11
C GLY A 3 10.83 -18.14 3.75
N LYS A 4 10.36 -18.78 2.67
CA LYS A 4 10.56 -18.31 1.30
C LYS A 4 9.22 -18.08 0.62
N GLY A 5 9.04 -16.86 0.11
CA GLY A 5 7.86 -16.44 -0.65
C GLY A 5 8.03 -16.77 -2.14
N TYR A 6 7.06 -17.46 -2.74
CA TYR A 6 7.05 -17.78 -4.17
C TYR A 6 5.73 -17.36 -4.82
N ASP A 7 5.74 -17.11 -6.12
CA ASP A 7 4.52 -16.92 -6.90
C ASP A 7 3.79 -18.26 -7.13
N GLY A 8 2.52 -18.16 -7.53
CA GLY A 8 1.67 -19.32 -7.78
C GLY A 8 1.86 -19.93 -9.17
N ALA A 9 3.06 -19.81 -9.75
CA ALA A 9 3.33 -20.30 -11.09
C ALA A 9 3.05 -21.81 -11.22
N ALA A 10 2.72 -22.26 -12.43
CA ALA A 10 2.29 -23.64 -12.66
C ALA A 10 3.32 -24.71 -12.23
N ASN A 11 4.61 -24.36 -12.27
CA ASN A 11 5.69 -25.21 -11.76
C ASN A 11 5.74 -25.28 -10.22
N MET A 12 5.19 -24.29 -9.50
CA MET A 12 5.11 -24.22 -8.04
C MET A 12 3.84 -24.84 -7.47
N SER A 13 2.80 -25.05 -8.27
CA SER A 13 1.47 -25.48 -7.82
C SER A 13 1.37 -26.98 -7.50
N SER A 14 2.22 -27.82 -8.11
CA SER A 14 2.12 -29.27 -7.94
C SER A 14 2.80 -29.78 -6.67
N CYS A 15 2.14 -30.69 -5.97
CA CYS A 15 2.56 -31.23 -4.68
C CYS A 15 3.61 -32.35 -4.76
N HIS A 16 3.67 -33.09 -5.87
CA HIS A 16 4.53 -34.28 -6.00
C HIS A 16 5.70 -34.10 -6.97
N ARG A 17 5.49 -33.38 -8.08
CA ARG A 17 6.50 -33.22 -9.16
C ARG A 17 6.92 -31.78 -9.40
N GLY A 18 6.40 -30.86 -8.59
CA GLY A 18 6.62 -29.43 -8.74
C GLY A 18 7.93 -28.96 -8.14
N VAL A 19 8.32 -27.76 -8.52
CA VAL A 19 9.46 -27.04 -7.96
C VAL A 19 9.30 -26.88 -6.45
N LYS A 20 8.07 -26.64 -5.95
CA LYS A 20 7.76 -26.65 -4.51
C LYS A 20 8.17 -27.96 -3.83
N ALA A 21 7.78 -29.10 -4.40
CA ALA A 21 8.09 -30.42 -3.86
C ALA A 21 9.61 -30.67 -3.83
N ARG A 22 10.31 -30.32 -4.91
CA ARG A 22 11.78 -30.41 -4.99
C ARG A 22 12.48 -29.52 -3.97
N ILE A 23 12.02 -28.29 -3.78
CA ILE A 23 12.58 -27.36 -2.78
C ILE A 23 12.42 -27.92 -1.36
N GLN A 24 11.27 -28.54 -1.07
CA GLN A 24 11.02 -29.18 0.22
C GLN A 24 11.88 -30.44 0.44
N LEU A 25 12.22 -31.17 -0.63
CA LEU A 25 13.15 -32.31 -0.56
C LEU A 25 14.60 -31.86 -0.30
N VAL A 26 15.07 -30.82 -1.00
CA VAL A 26 16.45 -30.33 -0.86
C VAL A 26 16.65 -29.58 0.46
N VAL A 27 15.65 -28.80 0.89
CA VAL A 27 15.72 -27.99 2.11
C VAL A 27 14.47 -28.22 2.96
N PRO A 28 14.39 -29.31 3.75
CA PRO A 28 13.20 -29.65 4.54
C PRO A 28 12.85 -28.63 5.63
N ARG A 29 13.78 -27.73 5.98
CA ARG A 29 13.58 -26.67 6.98
C ARG A 29 12.96 -25.38 6.40
N THR A 30 12.72 -25.30 5.10
CA THR A 30 12.17 -24.10 4.47
C THR A 30 10.65 -24.12 4.47
N LEU A 31 10.04 -23.03 4.96
CA LEU A 31 8.60 -22.84 4.89
C LEU A 31 8.25 -22.21 3.55
N TYR A 32 7.46 -22.93 2.76
CA TYR A 32 6.90 -22.41 1.52
C TYR A 32 5.70 -21.50 1.83
N THR A 33 5.75 -20.24 1.39
CA THR A 33 4.62 -19.32 1.51
C THR A 33 4.29 -18.74 0.15
N HIS A 34 3.00 -18.74 -0.22
CA HIS A 34 2.57 -18.09 -1.45
C HIS A 34 2.64 -16.56 -1.30
N CYS A 35 3.15 -15.88 -2.32
CA CYS A 35 3.27 -14.43 -2.34
C CYS A 35 1.88 -13.78 -2.21
N LYS A 36 1.67 -13.05 -1.10
CA LYS A 36 0.38 -12.41 -0.80
C LYS A 36 0.04 -11.29 -1.79
N ALA A 37 1.05 -10.57 -2.27
CA ALA A 37 0.88 -9.57 -3.32
C ALA A 37 0.38 -10.22 -4.63
N HIS A 38 0.96 -11.35 -5.02
CA HIS A 38 0.52 -12.08 -6.21
C HIS A 38 -0.92 -12.61 -6.06
N SER A 39 -1.27 -13.20 -4.91
CA SER A 39 -2.65 -13.65 -4.67
C SER A 39 -3.65 -12.51 -4.64
N SER A 40 -3.26 -11.34 -4.11
CA SER A 40 -4.14 -10.16 -4.10
C SER A 40 -4.33 -9.60 -5.51
N ASN A 41 -3.28 -9.58 -6.34
CA ASN A 41 -3.39 -9.14 -7.72
C ASN A 41 -4.31 -10.07 -8.54
N LEU A 42 -4.17 -11.38 -8.36
CA LEU A 42 -5.07 -12.35 -8.99
C LEU A 42 -6.52 -12.13 -8.54
N ALA A 43 -6.76 -11.92 -7.24
CA ALA A 43 -8.09 -11.62 -6.73
C ALA A 43 -8.68 -10.34 -7.36
N SER A 44 -7.89 -9.28 -7.51
CA SER A 44 -8.31 -8.06 -8.21
C SER A 44 -8.64 -8.31 -9.68
N ILE A 45 -7.84 -9.10 -10.39
CA ILE A 45 -8.11 -9.49 -11.78
C ILE A 45 -9.41 -10.30 -11.89
N HIS A 46 -9.66 -11.22 -10.94
CA HIS A 46 -10.90 -11.98 -10.88
C HIS A 46 -12.11 -11.08 -10.58
N ALA A 47 -11.99 -10.15 -9.63
CA ALA A 47 -13.01 -9.16 -9.33
C ALA A 47 -13.28 -8.25 -10.55
N SER A 48 -12.25 -7.96 -11.35
CA SER A 48 -12.34 -7.24 -12.62
C SER A 48 -13.13 -7.98 -13.70
N LYS A 49 -13.66 -9.18 -13.45
CA LYS A 49 -14.64 -9.76 -14.39
C LYS A 49 -15.98 -9.04 -14.29
N GLU A 50 -16.33 -8.59 -13.08
CA GLU A 50 -17.51 -7.79 -12.83
C GLU A 50 -17.36 -6.37 -13.40
N HIS A 51 -18.39 -5.89 -14.10
CA HIS A 51 -18.36 -4.60 -14.78
C HIS A 51 -18.26 -3.42 -13.80
N CYS A 52 -18.98 -3.51 -12.68
CA CYS A 52 -18.93 -2.49 -11.63
C CYS A 52 -17.52 -2.34 -11.05
N ALA A 53 -16.88 -3.46 -10.70
CA ALA A 53 -15.52 -3.47 -10.17
C ALA A 53 -14.52 -2.88 -11.17
N ARG A 54 -14.60 -3.26 -12.46
CA ARG A 54 -13.75 -2.70 -13.52
C ARG A 54 -13.87 -1.19 -13.63
N ASN A 55 -15.09 -0.66 -13.68
CA ASN A 55 -15.29 0.77 -13.87
C ASN A 55 -14.67 1.58 -12.73
N ILE A 56 -14.83 1.11 -11.50
CA ILE A 56 -14.23 1.74 -10.32
C ILE A 56 -12.69 1.69 -10.43
N MET A 57 -12.13 0.52 -10.75
CA MET A 57 -10.67 0.37 -10.90
C MET A 57 -10.10 1.26 -12.00
N THR A 58 -10.72 1.31 -13.18
CA THR A 58 -10.30 2.19 -14.28
C THR A 58 -10.39 3.66 -13.88
N THR A 59 -11.46 4.07 -13.19
CA THR A 59 -11.62 5.45 -12.72
C THR A 59 -10.51 5.84 -11.75
N VAL A 60 -10.21 4.97 -10.78
CA VAL A 60 -9.10 5.18 -9.83
C VAL A 60 -7.76 5.25 -10.55
N GLN A 61 -7.51 4.40 -11.56
CA GLN A 61 -6.30 4.45 -12.37
C GLN A 61 -6.14 5.77 -13.12
N VAL A 62 -7.21 6.26 -13.75
CA VAL A 62 -7.19 7.57 -14.44
C VAL A 62 -6.87 8.70 -13.47
N ILE A 63 -7.49 8.69 -12.27
CA ILE A 63 -7.20 9.67 -11.24
C ILE A 63 -5.72 9.57 -10.79
N ALA A 64 -5.21 8.36 -10.59
CA ALA A 64 -3.81 8.15 -10.21
C ALA A 64 -2.85 8.68 -11.29
N PHE A 65 -3.11 8.40 -12.57
CA PHE A 65 -2.32 8.92 -13.70
C PHE A 65 -2.36 10.44 -13.80
N CYS A 66 -3.53 11.04 -13.56
CA CYS A 66 -3.69 12.48 -13.49
C CYS A 66 -2.74 13.13 -12.46
N PHE A 67 -2.58 12.51 -11.29
CA PHE A 67 -1.65 12.99 -10.26
C PHE A 67 -0.19 12.67 -10.54
N GLN A 68 0.09 11.53 -11.18
CA GLN A 68 1.45 11.09 -11.48
C GLN A 68 2.07 11.87 -12.65
N TYR A 69 1.27 12.19 -13.68
CA TYR A 69 1.74 12.92 -14.85
C TYR A 69 1.77 14.44 -14.63
N SER A 70 0.86 14.97 -13.80
CA SER A 70 0.77 16.40 -13.53
C SER A 70 1.25 16.75 -12.13
N ALA A 71 2.55 17.03 -12.00
CA ALA A 71 3.12 17.60 -10.78
C ALA A 71 2.39 18.90 -10.35
N LYS A 72 1.89 19.67 -11.34
CA LYS A 72 1.04 20.86 -11.12
C LYS A 72 -0.28 20.52 -10.45
N MET A 73 -0.95 19.42 -10.84
CA MET A 73 -2.18 18.96 -10.20
C MET A 73 -1.92 18.48 -8.77
N LEU A 74 -0.84 17.75 -8.54
CA LEU A 74 -0.44 17.32 -7.20
C LEU A 74 -0.16 18.51 -6.27
N ILE A 75 0.56 19.52 -6.74
CA ILE A 75 0.86 20.74 -5.98
C ILE A 75 -0.41 21.53 -5.67
N ARG A 76 -1.30 21.71 -6.66
CA ARG A 76 -2.60 22.37 -6.46
C ARG A 76 -3.46 21.62 -5.43
N PHE A 77 -3.53 20.29 -5.54
CA PHE A 77 -4.25 19.46 -4.58
C PHE A 77 -3.69 19.60 -3.17
N LYS A 78 -2.36 19.54 -2.99
CA LYS A 78 -1.71 19.79 -1.69
C LYS A 78 -2.02 21.17 -1.13
N ASN A 79 -2.00 22.21 -1.96
CA ASN A 79 -2.32 23.57 -1.54
C ASN A 79 -3.79 23.69 -1.11
N SER A 80 -4.73 23.12 -1.88
CA SER A 80 -6.15 23.06 -1.51
C SER A 80 -6.36 22.27 -0.21
N LEU A 81 -5.67 21.14 -0.02
CA LEU A 81 -5.77 20.33 1.19
C LEU A 81 -5.23 21.08 2.42
N SER A 82 -4.15 21.84 2.25
CA SER A 82 -3.59 22.69 3.31
C SER A 82 -4.55 23.82 3.72
N ILE A 83 -5.32 24.36 2.78
CA ILE A 83 -6.35 25.37 3.04
C ILE A 83 -7.51 24.72 3.80
N VAL A 84 -8.00 23.56 3.36
CA VAL A 84 -9.08 22.83 4.02
C VAL A 84 -8.69 22.38 5.43
N MET A 85 -7.46 21.91 5.64
CA MET A 85 -6.96 21.58 6.99
C MET A 85 -6.84 22.83 7.89
N ARG A 86 -6.40 23.98 7.35
CA ARG A 86 -6.37 25.25 8.09
C ARG A 86 -7.77 25.73 8.46
N ILE A 87 -8.74 25.57 7.57
CA ILE A 87 -10.14 25.87 7.84
C ILE A 87 -10.71 24.87 8.87
N GLY A 88 -10.42 23.58 8.75
CA GLY A 88 -10.85 22.55 9.69
C GLY A 88 -10.27 22.73 11.11
N LEU A 89 -9.00 23.14 11.23
CA LEU A 89 -8.39 23.56 12.50
C LEU A 89 -9.07 24.80 13.10
N ARG A 90 -9.61 25.69 12.27
CA ARG A 90 -10.42 26.84 12.72
C ARG A 90 -11.78 26.40 13.29
N TRP A 91 -12.36 25.28 12.83
CA TRP A 91 -13.60 24.71 13.41
C TRP A 91 -13.34 23.81 14.63
N ALA A 92 -12.14 23.24 14.77
CA ALA A 92 -11.76 22.45 15.94
C ALA A 92 -11.43 23.31 17.19
N GLY A 93 -11.38 24.64 17.06
CA GLY A 93 -11.07 25.60 18.12
C GLY A 93 -12.23 26.53 18.47
N GLY A 94 -13.47 26.03 18.52
CA GLY A 94 -14.59 26.79 19.08
C GLY A 94 -14.33 27.14 20.57
N PRO A 95 -14.78 28.31 21.07
CA PRO A 95 -14.42 28.86 22.39
C PRO A 95 -14.85 28.04 23.63
N ASN A 96 -15.30 26.79 23.47
CA ASN A 96 -15.78 25.93 24.54
C ASN A 96 -15.10 24.56 24.64
N SER A 97 -13.98 24.31 23.96
CA SER A 97 -13.15 23.14 24.26
C SER A 97 -12.19 23.50 25.40
N LYS A 98 -12.59 23.25 26.65
CA LYS A 98 -11.67 23.18 27.78
C LYS A 98 -10.68 22.03 27.51
N LEU A 99 -9.54 22.37 26.89
CA LEU A 99 -8.37 21.50 26.88
C LEU A 99 -7.91 21.40 28.33
N CYS A 100 -8.08 20.23 28.96
CA CYS A 100 -7.29 19.86 30.13
C CYS A 100 -5.83 19.74 29.70
N ALA A 101 -5.12 20.87 29.60
CA ALA A 101 -3.68 20.90 29.45
C ALA A 101 -3.06 20.65 30.83
N ARG A 102 -2.35 19.52 31.00
CA ARG A 102 -1.38 19.39 32.08
C ARG A 102 -0.21 20.34 31.80
N PRO A 103 0.28 21.10 32.78
CA PRO A 103 1.44 21.97 32.58
C PRO A 103 2.72 21.13 32.57
N GLY A 104 3.57 21.31 31.53
CA GLY A 104 5.00 20.99 31.65
C GLY A 104 5.65 19.97 30.68
N GLY A 105 5.02 19.59 29.56
CA GLY A 105 5.66 18.68 28.57
C GLY A 105 6.04 19.40 27.27
N ARG A 106 7.32 19.34 26.85
CA ARG A 106 7.72 19.73 25.49
C ARG A 106 7.01 18.81 24.46
N PRO A 107 6.53 19.33 23.32
CA PRO A 107 6.01 18.48 22.26
C PRO A 107 7.17 17.69 21.63
N GLU A 108 7.17 16.37 21.87
CA GLU A 108 8.00 15.42 21.15
C GLU A 108 7.54 15.32 19.68
N PRO A 109 8.44 15.47 18.69
CA PRO A 109 8.09 15.30 17.29
C PRO A 109 7.81 13.82 16.98
N MET A 110 6.64 13.56 16.40
CA MET A 110 6.24 12.25 15.88
C MET A 110 7.31 11.66 14.93
N PRO A 111 7.74 10.40 15.09
CA PRO A 111 8.69 9.78 14.18
C PRO A 111 7.98 9.38 12.88
N PHE A 112 7.98 10.26 11.89
CA PHE A 112 7.57 9.95 10.51
C PHE A 112 8.78 9.91 9.59
N SER A 113 9.67 8.93 9.78
CA SER A 113 10.81 8.72 8.90
C SER A 113 11.22 7.25 8.85
N HIS A 114 10.35 6.36 8.33
CA HIS A 114 10.81 5.05 7.84
C HIS A 114 9.97 4.39 6.73
N SER A 115 8.90 5.03 6.26
CA SER A 115 7.98 4.38 5.29
C SER A 115 8.22 4.76 3.83
N ARG A 116 9.01 5.81 3.55
CA ARG A 116 9.18 6.35 2.19
C ARG A 116 10.17 5.57 1.34
N LEU A 117 11.25 5.07 1.94
CA LEU A 117 12.27 4.27 1.25
C LEU A 117 11.79 2.86 0.86
N HIS A 118 10.77 2.34 1.54
CA HIS A 118 10.20 1.03 1.22
C HIS A 118 9.23 1.08 0.03
N LEU A 119 8.54 2.21 -0.16
CA LEU A 119 7.57 2.37 -1.25
C LEU A 119 8.26 2.69 -2.59
N GLU A 120 9.34 3.48 -2.59
CA GLU A 120 10.08 3.78 -3.82
C GLU A 120 10.83 2.57 -4.38
N ARG A 121 11.26 1.64 -3.52
CA ARG A 121 11.88 0.37 -3.95
C ARG A 121 10.87 -0.63 -4.55
N LEU A 122 9.60 -0.56 -4.15
CA LEU A 122 8.53 -1.40 -4.72
C LEU A 122 8.07 -0.90 -6.10
N CYS A 123 8.07 0.43 -6.32
CA CYS A 123 7.75 1.00 -7.64
C CYS A 123 8.82 0.73 -8.70
N ALA A 124 10.10 0.61 -8.35
CA ALA A 124 11.17 0.40 -9.34
C ALA A 124 11.23 -1.02 -9.92
N HIS A 125 10.58 -2.01 -9.29
CA HIS A 125 10.60 -3.41 -9.72
C HIS A 125 9.34 -3.87 -10.47
N LEU A 126 8.29 -3.05 -10.47
CA LEU A 126 7.07 -3.29 -11.23
C LEU A 126 7.05 -2.33 -12.42
N LYS A 127 7.69 -2.73 -13.52
CA LYS A 127 7.33 -2.24 -14.86
C LYS A 127 5.93 -2.77 -15.19
N ILE A 128 4.92 -2.10 -14.65
CA ILE A 128 3.56 -2.08 -15.20
C ILE A 128 3.43 -0.74 -15.92
#